data_AF-A0A9E1IK62-F1
#
_entry.id   AF-A0A9E1IK62-F1
#
_cell.length_a   1.000
_cell.length_b   1.000
_cell.length_c   1.000
_cell.angle_alpha   90.00
_cell.angle_beta   90.00
_cell.angle_gamma   90.00
#
_symmetry.space_group_name_H-M   'P 1'
#
loop_
_entity.id
_entity.type
_entity.pdbx_description
1 polymer ?
#
loop_
_entity_poly.entity_id
_entity_poly.type
_entity_poly.pdbx_seq_one_letter_code
_entity_poly.pdbx_strand_id
1 'polypeptide(L)'
;EQHIRRQKATSNICTAQVLLAVVAAMYAVWHGPQGLLDISRRVHSHTSRLAAAAKKGGCTTTTTWFDTLRIWTDDGEVVEEGAVERRINLRNFGDGSFGVSLDECTGDDDLMDLIELFAAGEGQAGEGIPDNCRRTSRFLEDEVFSCYHSETEMMRFLHRMESRDLALNTAMIPLGSCTMKLNAATAMIPITWSGFASLHPFVPSEQARGYARLFDDLEGWLANITGFDAISLQPNAGSQGEYAGLLTVADYLLSCGQGQRNICLIPTSAHGTNPASAVMAGLNVVTVACDDGGNIDVEDLKAKIAKHSGQVAALMVTYPSTHGVFEEAIFDICRLVHAEGGQVYMDGANMNAMVGLCRPGDIGADVCHLNLHKTFGMPHGGGGPGIGPIGVKSHLTPFLPGHVVVPNGRGGAAVAAAPWGSPSILPISWAYIAMLGGEGLKEASEMAVLSANYVASRLKEHFPVLYTGHRGLVAHECILDLRHFRATANISADDVAKRLMDYGFHAPTMSFPVADTLMVEPTESESKAELDRFCEAMISIRHEIEAIETNQVDREDNVLKGAPHTATAVTANEWHHAYSREEAAYPAPWSREFKYWPAVRRVDNAFGDRNLVCCLC
;
A
#
# COMPACT_ATOMS: atom_id res chain seq x y z
N GLU A 1 -13.05 -1.28 8.06
CA GLU A 1 -11.63 -1.18 8.53
C GLU A 1 -11.33 0.22 9.06
N GLN A 2 -10.06 0.65 9.04
CA GLN A 2 -9.56 1.95 9.55
C GLN A 2 -10.35 3.16 9.01
N HIS A 3 -10.75 3.15 7.74
CA HIS A 3 -11.43 4.27 7.10
C HIS A 3 -12.86 4.52 7.65
N ILE A 4 -13.47 3.52 8.31
CA ILE A 4 -14.77 3.64 9.00
C ILE A 4 -14.58 3.73 10.51
N ARG A 5 -13.84 2.77 11.09
CA ARG A 5 -13.77 2.59 12.55
C ARG A 5 -12.64 3.36 13.23
N ARG A 6 -11.68 3.93 12.48
CA ARG A 6 -10.59 4.78 13.01
C ARG A 6 -9.88 4.09 14.19
N GLN A 7 -9.76 4.75 15.35
CA GLN A 7 -9.21 4.19 16.60
C GLN A 7 -9.87 2.88 17.09
N LYS A 8 -11.07 2.53 16.62
CA LYS A 8 -11.80 1.30 16.95
C LYS A 8 -11.68 0.22 15.86
N ALA A 9 -10.82 0.43 14.87
CA ALA A 9 -10.54 -0.57 13.85
C ALA A 9 -9.78 -1.76 14.46
N THR A 10 -9.86 -2.91 13.78
CA THR A 10 -9.16 -4.14 14.20
C THR A 10 -7.64 -4.06 14.01
N SER A 11 -7.18 -3.15 13.15
CA SER A 11 -5.78 -2.88 12.83
C SER A 11 -5.68 -1.50 12.16
N ASN A 12 -4.47 -0.95 12.09
CA ASN A 12 -4.15 0.23 11.30
C ASN A 12 -3.88 -0.07 9.81
N ILE A 13 -3.88 -1.34 9.37
CA ILE A 13 -3.58 -1.69 7.98
C ILE A 13 -4.51 -1.00 6.98
N CYS A 14 -3.93 -0.53 5.86
CA CYS A 14 -4.64 0.05 4.73
C CYS A 14 -4.13 -0.59 3.43
N THR A 15 -3.01 -0.12 2.88
CA THR A 15 -2.27 -0.85 1.84
C THR A 15 -1.71 -2.15 2.42
N ALA A 16 -1.91 -3.26 1.72
CA ALA A 16 -1.46 -4.60 2.10
C ALA A 16 -0.49 -5.16 1.03
N GLN A 17 -0.78 -6.36 0.51
CA GLN A 17 0.06 -7.10 -0.43
C GLN A 17 -0.78 -7.77 -1.53
N VAL A 18 -1.80 -7.08 -2.06
CA VAL A 18 -2.80 -7.65 -2.97
C VAL A 18 -2.16 -8.28 -4.21
N LEU A 19 -1.25 -7.60 -4.90
CA LEU A 19 -0.59 -8.14 -6.09
C LEU A 19 0.15 -9.45 -5.78
N LEU A 20 0.86 -9.53 -4.65
CA LEU A 20 1.58 -10.73 -4.26
C LEU A 20 0.64 -11.86 -3.83
N ALA A 21 -0.49 -11.54 -3.22
CA ALA A 21 -1.55 -12.51 -2.93
C ALA A 21 -2.17 -13.06 -4.21
N VAL A 22 -2.39 -12.23 -5.24
CA VAL A 22 -2.82 -12.66 -6.57
C VAL A 22 -1.78 -13.58 -7.20
N VAL A 23 -0.49 -13.22 -7.17
CA VAL A 23 0.59 -14.10 -7.69
C VAL A 23 0.58 -15.46 -6.99
N ALA A 24 0.47 -15.49 -5.66
CA ALA A 24 0.40 -16.74 -4.89
C ALA A 24 -0.86 -17.57 -5.22
N ALA A 25 -2.01 -16.92 -5.41
CA ALA A 25 -3.24 -17.59 -5.83
C ALA A 25 -3.09 -18.18 -7.24
N MET A 26 -2.47 -17.45 -8.18
CA MET A 26 -2.23 -17.93 -9.54
C MET A 26 -1.22 -19.07 -9.57
N TYR A 27 -0.21 -19.06 -8.70
CA TYR A 27 0.69 -20.21 -8.50
C TYR A 27 -0.08 -21.47 -8.06
N ALA A 28 -1.03 -21.32 -7.11
CA ALA A 28 -1.88 -22.44 -6.69
C ALA A 28 -2.85 -22.91 -7.79
N VAL A 29 -3.41 -21.99 -8.58
CA VAL A 29 -4.26 -22.32 -9.74
C VAL A 29 -3.47 -23.05 -10.83
N TRP A 30 -2.23 -22.61 -11.09
CA TRP A 30 -1.35 -23.18 -12.09
C TRP A 30 -0.97 -24.63 -11.78
N HIS A 31 -0.52 -24.88 -10.55
CA HIS A 31 -0.04 -26.20 -10.13
C HIS A 31 -1.17 -27.14 -9.71
N GLY A 32 -2.27 -26.61 -9.21
CA GLY A 32 -3.33 -27.39 -8.59
C GLY A 32 -2.85 -28.20 -7.37
N PRO A 33 -3.73 -29.04 -6.78
CA PRO A 33 -3.36 -29.83 -5.61
C PRO A 33 -2.23 -30.84 -5.90
N GLN A 34 -2.22 -31.47 -7.08
CA GLN A 34 -1.23 -32.49 -7.42
C GLN A 34 0.15 -31.88 -7.67
N GLY A 35 0.27 -30.77 -8.40
CA GLY A 35 1.55 -30.12 -8.65
C GLY A 35 2.21 -29.62 -7.36
N LEU A 36 1.42 -29.04 -6.44
CA LEU A 36 1.92 -28.63 -5.12
C LEU A 36 2.37 -29.83 -4.25
N LEU A 37 1.68 -30.97 -4.35
CA LEU A 37 2.13 -32.21 -3.71
C LEU A 37 3.44 -32.71 -4.30
N ASP A 38 3.62 -32.62 -5.62
CA ASP A 38 4.84 -33.09 -6.27
C ASP A 38 6.04 -32.21 -5.94
N ILE A 39 5.87 -30.88 -5.92
CA ILE A 39 6.88 -29.92 -5.46
C ILE A 39 7.26 -30.22 -4.00
N SER A 40 6.28 -30.31 -3.10
CA SER A 40 6.54 -30.55 -1.67
C SER A 40 7.21 -31.91 -1.41
N ARG A 41 6.82 -32.97 -2.13
CA ARG A 41 7.46 -34.29 -2.05
C ARG A 41 8.88 -34.27 -2.55
N ARG A 42 9.17 -33.53 -3.64
CA ARG A 42 10.52 -33.38 -4.17
C ARG A 42 11.44 -32.68 -3.18
N VAL A 43 11.01 -31.52 -2.64
CA VAL A 43 11.77 -30.79 -1.61
C VAL A 43 12.02 -31.69 -0.40
N HIS A 44 10.97 -32.35 0.12
CA HIS A 44 11.12 -33.25 1.26
C HIS A 44 12.06 -34.43 0.98
N SER A 45 12.03 -34.99 -0.23
CA SER A 45 12.91 -36.07 -0.65
C SER A 45 14.38 -35.62 -0.67
N HIS A 46 14.67 -34.44 -1.22
CA HIS A 46 16.01 -33.86 -1.20
C HIS A 46 16.51 -33.64 0.23
N THR A 47 15.68 -33.06 1.10
CA THR A 47 16.04 -32.86 2.51
C THR A 47 16.29 -34.19 3.22
N SER A 48 15.53 -35.24 2.88
CA SER A 48 15.71 -36.57 3.47
C SER A 48 16.99 -37.27 2.98
N ARG A 49 17.39 -37.05 1.72
CA ARG A 49 18.70 -37.49 1.18
C ARG A 49 19.85 -36.77 1.90
N LEU A 50 19.75 -35.44 2.08
CA LEU A 50 20.74 -34.66 2.83
C LEU A 50 20.86 -35.13 4.29
N ALA A 51 19.72 -35.36 4.97
CA ALA A 51 19.72 -35.86 6.35
C ALA A 51 20.41 -37.23 6.47
N ALA A 52 20.15 -38.13 5.53
CA ALA A 52 20.78 -39.45 5.51
C ALA A 52 22.29 -39.38 5.23
N ALA A 53 22.71 -38.52 4.30
CA ALA A 53 24.12 -38.29 4.00
C ALA A 53 24.85 -37.70 5.20
N ALA A 54 24.31 -36.64 5.82
CA ALA A 54 24.90 -36.01 7.00
C ALA A 54 25.08 -37.03 8.15
N LYS A 55 24.08 -37.87 8.43
CA LYS A 55 24.19 -38.96 9.43
C LYS A 55 25.28 -39.97 9.09
N LYS A 56 25.40 -40.35 7.81
CA LYS A 56 26.46 -41.26 7.33
C LYS A 56 27.85 -40.63 7.47
N GLY A 57 27.95 -39.31 7.32
CA GLY A 57 29.16 -38.51 7.55
C GLY A 57 29.52 -38.31 9.04
N GLY A 58 28.72 -38.83 9.98
CA GLY A 58 28.97 -38.70 11.42
C GLY A 58 28.32 -37.46 12.05
N CYS A 59 27.60 -36.64 11.30
CA CYS A 59 26.87 -35.50 11.83
C CYS A 59 25.62 -35.95 12.62
N THR A 60 25.26 -35.17 13.64
CA THR A 60 23.94 -35.30 14.29
C THR A 60 22.95 -34.38 13.60
N THR A 61 21.71 -34.82 13.36
CA THR A 61 20.67 -34.00 12.74
C THR A 61 19.40 -33.98 13.59
N THR A 62 18.49 -33.04 13.29
CA THR A 62 17.09 -33.15 13.72
C THR A 62 16.48 -34.49 13.29
N THR A 63 15.51 -34.97 14.06
CA THR A 63 14.87 -36.28 13.86
C THR A 63 13.59 -36.21 13.04
N THR A 64 12.98 -35.02 12.91
CA THR A 64 11.80 -34.75 12.10
C THR A 64 12.01 -33.49 11.29
N TRP A 65 11.55 -33.47 10.03
CA TRP A 65 11.73 -32.34 9.12
C TRP A 65 10.70 -32.35 7.99
N PHE A 66 10.45 -31.17 7.41
CA PHE A 66 9.87 -31.04 6.08
C PHE A 66 10.99 -30.75 5.08
N ASP A 67 11.49 -29.51 5.07
CA ASP A 67 12.51 -29.00 4.16
C ASP A 67 13.83 -28.59 4.87
N THR A 68 13.76 -28.44 6.20
CA THR A 68 14.81 -27.82 7.01
C THR A 68 15.43 -28.80 7.99
N LEU A 69 16.77 -28.84 8.01
CA LEU A 69 17.58 -29.58 8.98
C LEU A 69 18.36 -28.62 9.85
N ARG A 70 18.54 -28.99 11.12
CA ARG A 70 19.65 -28.50 11.93
C ARG A 70 20.68 -29.62 12.04
N ILE A 71 21.92 -29.33 11.66
CA ILE A 71 23.02 -30.29 11.55
C ILE A 71 24.13 -29.86 12.49
N TRP A 72 24.53 -30.73 13.40
CA TRP A 72 25.68 -30.57 14.29
C TRP A 72 26.84 -31.40 13.74
N THR A 73 28.00 -30.77 13.65
CA THR A 73 29.24 -31.37 13.15
C THR A 73 30.40 -30.92 14.03
N ASP A 74 31.41 -31.77 14.17
CA ASP A 74 32.66 -31.41 14.84
C ASP A 74 33.60 -30.60 13.91
N ASP A 75 33.34 -30.63 12.59
CA ASP A 75 34.15 -30.01 11.54
C ASP A 75 33.52 -28.71 11.00
N GLY A 76 33.01 -27.86 11.88
CA GLY A 76 32.24 -26.66 11.49
C GLY A 76 33.00 -25.68 10.59
N GLU A 77 34.30 -25.47 10.82
CA GLU A 77 35.14 -24.59 9.98
C GLU A 77 35.25 -25.11 8.54
N VAL A 78 35.40 -26.43 8.36
CA VAL A 78 35.48 -27.06 7.03
C VAL A 78 34.16 -26.90 6.27
N VAL A 79 33.02 -27.03 6.97
CA VAL A 79 31.70 -26.79 6.39
C VAL A 79 31.55 -25.34 5.93
N GLU A 80 31.97 -24.38 6.75
CA GLU A 80 31.90 -22.95 6.40
C GLU A 80 32.77 -22.61 5.18
N GLU A 81 34.03 -23.05 5.18
CA GLU A 81 34.95 -22.83 4.06
C GLU A 81 34.40 -23.47 2.77
N GLY A 82 33.96 -24.73 2.85
CA GLY A 82 33.40 -25.45 1.72
C GLY A 82 32.11 -24.82 1.18
N ALA A 83 31.27 -24.26 2.06
CA ALA A 83 30.05 -23.55 1.67
C ALA A 83 30.38 -22.23 0.95
N VAL A 84 31.36 -21.48 1.46
CA VAL A 84 31.83 -20.23 0.81
C VAL A 84 32.42 -20.52 -0.58
N GLU A 85 33.23 -21.56 -0.74
CA GLU A 85 33.79 -21.97 -2.03
C GLU A 85 32.69 -22.30 -3.05
N ARG A 86 31.61 -22.94 -2.62
CA ARG A 86 30.43 -23.30 -3.44
C ARG A 86 29.38 -22.19 -3.53
N ARG A 87 29.60 -21.04 -2.88
CA ARG A 87 28.67 -19.89 -2.82
C ARG A 87 27.30 -20.25 -2.21
N ILE A 88 27.31 -21.09 -1.19
CA ILE A 88 26.14 -21.51 -0.43
C ILE A 88 26.11 -20.75 0.90
N ASN A 89 24.94 -20.20 1.24
CA ASN A 89 24.71 -19.61 2.57
C ASN A 89 23.99 -20.62 3.46
N LEU A 90 24.57 -20.89 4.62
CA LEU A 90 23.94 -21.70 5.68
C LEU A 90 23.56 -20.80 6.85
N ARG A 91 22.56 -21.22 7.64
CA ARG A 91 22.25 -20.54 8.91
C ARG A 91 23.19 -21.03 9.99
N ASN A 92 24.24 -20.29 10.32
CA ASN A 92 25.06 -20.59 11.49
C ASN A 92 24.34 -20.16 12.79
N PHE A 93 24.18 -21.08 13.75
CA PHE A 93 23.57 -20.80 15.06
C PHE A 93 24.55 -20.34 16.14
N GLY A 94 25.86 -20.35 15.86
CA GLY A 94 26.92 -19.96 16.79
C GLY A 94 27.29 -21.02 17.84
N ASP A 95 26.68 -22.21 17.77
CA ASP A 95 26.90 -23.32 18.70
C ASP A 95 27.47 -24.58 18.02
N GLY A 96 28.13 -24.41 16.88
CA GLY A 96 28.67 -25.52 16.07
C GLY A 96 27.61 -26.26 15.25
N SER A 97 26.42 -25.67 15.08
CA SER A 97 25.36 -26.23 14.23
C SER A 97 24.92 -25.28 13.11
N PHE A 98 24.52 -25.89 12.00
CA PHE A 98 24.05 -25.22 10.80
C PHE A 98 22.61 -25.57 10.51
N GLY A 99 21.81 -24.55 10.17
CA GLY A 99 20.49 -24.70 9.59
C GLY A 99 20.59 -24.74 8.08
N VAL A 100 19.99 -25.77 7.47
CA VAL A 100 19.92 -25.94 6.02
C VAL A 100 18.44 -26.10 5.65
N SER A 101 17.89 -25.14 4.92
CA SER A 101 16.52 -25.17 4.39
C SER A 101 16.60 -25.31 2.88
N LEU A 102 16.08 -26.43 2.35
CA LEU A 102 15.97 -26.62 0.90
C LEU A 102 14.64 -26.05 0.40
N ASP A 103 14.56 -25.81 -0.90
CA ASP A 103 13.38 -25.23 -1.52
C ASP A 103 13.13 -25.81 -2.93
N GLU A 104 12.11 -25.29 -3.61
CA GLU A 104 11.73 -25.72 -4.96
C GLU A 104 12.87 -25.61 -5.98
N CYS A 105 13.74 -24.62 -5.83
CA CYS A 105 14.85 -24.34 -6.75
C CYS A 105 16.02 -25.32 -6.59
N THR A 106 16.07 -26.08 -5.49
CA THR A 106 17.18 -27.01 -5.22
C THR A 106 17.20 -28.14 -6.24
N GLY A 107 18.20 -28.16 -7.14
CA GLY A 107 18.50 -29.23 -8.10
C GLY A 107 19.21 -30.43 -7.49
N ASP A 108 19.48 -31.46 -8.31
CA ASP A 108 20.30 -32.59 -7.88
C ASP A 108 21.77 -32.17 -7.68
N ASP A 109 22.29 -31.28 -8.52
CA ASP A 109 23.65 -30.76 -8.41
C ASP A 109 23.82 -29.93 -7.13
N ASP A 110 22.88 -29.02 -6.83
CA ASP A 110 22.87 -28.24 -5.58
C ASP A 110 22.83 -29.16 -4.34
N LEU A 111 22.05 -30.25 -4.42
CA LEU A 111 21.99 -31.24 -3.35
C LEU A 111 23.32 -31.99 -3.18
N MET A 112 24.02 -32.32 -4.27
CA MET A 112 25.33 -32.95 -4.18
C MET A 112 26.36 -32.02 -3.56
N ASP A 113 26.38 -30.76 -4.00
CA ASP A 113 27.22 -29.71 -3.42
C ASP A 113 26.99 -29.57 -1.90
N LEU A 114 25.74 -29.61 -1.45
CA LEU A 114 25.39 -29.60 -0.03
C LEU A 114 25.80 -30.88 0.71
N ILE A 115 25.65 -32.05 0.09
CA ILE A 115 26.04 -33.33 0.70
C ILE A 115 27.55 -33.38 0.93
N GLU A 116 28.33 -32.93 -0.04
CA GLU A 116 29.79 -32.90 0.04
C GLU A 116 30.33 -32.03 1.19
N LEU A 117 29.54 -31.07 1.68
CA LEU A 117 29.89 -30.30 2.88
C LEU A 117 29.91 -31.17 4.15
N PHE A 118 29.04 -32.18 4.24
CA PHE A 118 28.82 -32.94 5.48
C PHE A 118 29.24 -34.42 5.39
N ALA A 119 29.43 -34.97 4.18
CA ALA A 119 29.74 -36.37 3.98
C ALA A 119 30.41 -36.63 2.62
N ALA A 120 31.11 -37.78 2.50
CA ALA A 120 31.76 -38.20 1.25
C ALA A 120 30.81 -38.90 0.24
N GLY A 121 29.49 -38.76 0.39
CA GLY A 121 28.51 -39.31 -0.55
C GLY A 121 27.16 -39.64 0.07
N GLU A 122 26.22 -40.05 -0.76
CA GLU A 122 24.82 -40.24 -0.37
C GLU A 122 24.60 -41.33 0.69
N GLY A 123 23.53 -41.14 1.47
CA GLY A 123 22.96 -42.14 2.38
C GLY A 123 21.60 -42.64 1.90
N GLN A 124 21.09 -43.72 2.52
CA GLN A 124 19.73 -44.19 2.26
C GLN A 124 18.72 -43.24 2.91
N ALA A 125 17.91 -42.57 2.09
CA ALA A 125 16.90 -41.61 2.57
C ALA A 125 15.90 -42.29 3.53
N GLY A 126 15.70 -41.66 4.69
CA GLY A 126 14.68 -42.05 5.67
C GLY A 126 13.43 -41.18 5.60
N GLU A 127 12.40 -41.52 6.37
CA GLU A 127 11.18 -40.71 6.47
C GLU A 127 11.34 -39.62 7.54
N GLY A 128 11.15 -38.34 7.15
CA GLY A 128 11.29 -37.20 8.07
C GLY A 128 9.99 -36.69 8.69
N ILE A 129 8.83 -37.01 8.10
CA ILE A 129 7.51 -36.60 8.59
C ILE A 129 6.91 -37.75 9.40
N PRO A 130 6.62 -37.56 10.70
CA PRO A 130 5.94 -38.58 11.51
C PRO A 130 4.59 -39.00 10.94
N ASP A 131 4.21 -40.27 11.08
CA ASP A 131 2.96 -40.80 10.52
C ASP A 131 1.71 -40.05 10.98
N ASN A 132 1.67 -39.60 12.24
CA ASN A 132 0.58 -38.81 12.80
C ASN A 132 0.54 -37.35 12.30
N CYS A 133 1.59 -36.90 11.59
CA CYS A 133 1.68 -35.57 10.97
C CYS A 133 1.45 -35.61 9.44
N ARG A 134 1.25 -36.80 8.84
CA ARG A 134 0.98 -36.93 7.42
C ARG A 134 -0.43 -36.44 7.10
N ARG A 135 -0.54 -35.45 6.22
CA ARG A 135 -1.83 -34.91 5.77
C ARG A 135 -2.61 -35.97 4.99
N THR A 136 -3.87 -36.19 5.37
CA THR A 136 -4.82 -37.07 4.68
C THR A 136 -6.01 -36.31 4.07
N SER A 137 -6.21 -35.05 4.46
CA SER A 137 -7.30 -34.21 3.93
C SER A 137 -7.00 -33.73 2.50
N ARG A 138 -8.05 -33.66 1.68
CA ARG A 138 -8.02 -33.03 0.36
C ARG A 138 -7.97 -31.51 0.49
N PHE A 139 -7.56 -30.82 -0.57
CA PHE A 139 -7.46 -29.37 -0.66
C PHE A 139 -7.51 -28.90 -2.12
N LEU A 140 -7.85 -27.63 -2.34
CA LEU A 140 -8.01 -27.04 -3.68
C LEU A 140 -8.96 -27.87 -4.56
N GLU A 141 -10.12 -28.24 -3.99
CA GLU A 141 -11.10 -29.10 -4.68
C GLU A 141 -11.97 -28.32 -5.68
N ASP A 142 -12.02 -26.99 -5.59
CA ASP A 142 -12.76 -26.15 -6.52
C ASP A 142 -12.23 -26.24 -7.95
N GLU A 143 -13.14 -26.15 -8.91
CA GLU A 143 -12.85 -26.30 -10.34
C GLU A 143 -11.72 -25.37 -10.83
N VAL A 144 -11.63 -24.15 -10.26
CA VAL A 144 -10.59 -23.17 -10.60
C VAL A 144 -9.18 -23.74 -10.48
N PHE A 145 -8.92 -24.64 -9.54
CA PHE A 145 -7.59 -25.23 -9.32
C PHE A 145 -7.30 -26.44 -10.20
N SER A 146 -8.24 -26.81 -11.09
CA SER A 146 -8.15 -27.97 -11.97
C SER A 146 -8.23 -27.64 -13.47
N CYS A 147 -8.61 -26.41 -13.83
CA CYS A 147 -8.93 -26.05 -15.23
C CYS A 147 -7.83 -25.32 -16.00
N TYR A 148 -6.81 -24.75 -15.34
CA TYR A 148 -5.89 -23.79 -15.97
C TYR A 148 -4.41 -24.23 -15.91
N HIS A 149 -4.12 -25.50 -16.19
CA HIS A 149 -2.76 -26.08 -16.08
C HIS A 149 -1.93 -26.03 -17.37
N SER A 150 -2.53 -25.59 -18.49
CA SER A 150 -1.77 -25.29 -19.71
C SER A 150 -1.47 -23.81 -19.80
N GLU A 151 -0.29 -23.45 -20.31
CA GLU A 151 0.16 -22.04 -20.36
C GLU A 151 -0.83 -21.16 -21.11
N THR A 152 -1.41 -21.69 -22.20
CA THR A 152 -2.46 -21.01 -22.96
C THR A 152 -3.72 -20.76 -22.14
N GLU A 153 -4.19 -21.75 -21.36
CA GLU A 153 -5.39 -21.57 -20.54
C GLU A 153 -5.16 -20.64 -19.35
N MET A 154 -3.98 -20.68 -18.73
CA MET A 154 -3.59 -19.72 -17.70
C MET A 154 -3.53 -18.30 -18.26
N MET A 155 -2.88 -18.09 -19.41
CA MET A 155 -2.82 -16.78 -20.05
C MET A 155 -4.22 -16.24 -20.37
N ARG A 156 -5.12 -17.09 -20.86
CA ARG A 156 -6.54 -16.72 -21.09
C ARG A 156 -7.25 -16.39 -19.79
N PHE A 157 -7.00 -17.14 -18.71
CA PHE A 157 -7.61 -16.88 -17.40
C PHE A 157 -7.17 -15.54 -16.82
N LEU A 158 -5.85 -15.28 -16.79
CA LEU A 158 -5.28 -14.01 -16.34
C LEU A 158 -5.85 -12.83 -17.13
N HIS A 159 -5.86 -12.93 -18.46
CA HIS A 159 -6.40 -11.87 -19.32
C HIS A 159 -7.91 -11.64 -19.10
N ARG A 160 -8.70 -12.70 -18.90
CA ARG A 160 -10.13 -12.56 -18.57
C ARG A 160 -10.34 -11.83 -17.26
N MET A 161 -9.51 -12.08 -16.24
CA MET A 161 -9.60 -11.37 -14.97
C MET A 161 -9.16 -9.92 -15.12
N GLU A 162 -8.02 -9.68 -15.77
CA GLU A 162 -7.50 -8.33 -16.08
C GLU A 162 -8.54 -7.47 -16.82
N SER A 163 -9.22 -8.03 -17.83
CA SER A 163 -10.20 -7.30 -18.63
C SER A 163 -11.45 -6.81 -17.87
N ARG A 164 -11.66 -7.29 -16.63
CA ARG A 164 -12.78 -6.90 -15.77
C ARG A 164 -12.43 -5.77 -14.80
N ASP A 165 -11.17 -5.34 -14.79
CA ASP A 165 -10.65 -4.34 -13.88
C ASP A 165 -10.23 -3.09 -14.67
N LEU A 166 -10.79 -1.93 -14.33
CA LEU A 166 -10.37 -0.65 -14.90
C LEU A 166 -9.07 -0.22 -14.21
N ALA A 167 -7.99 -0.13 -14.97
CA ALA A 167 -6.68 0.29 -14.50
C ALA A 167 -6.15 1.53 -15.29
N LEU A 168 -4.98 2.03 -14.91
CA LEU A 168 -4.35 3.22 -15.52
C LEU A 168 -3.99 3.06 -17.00
N ASN A 169 -3.99 1.82 -17.52
CA ASN A 169 -3.85 1.56 -18.96
C ASN A 169 -5.14 1.86 -19.75
N THR A 170 -6.23 2.27 -19.08
CA THR A 170 -7.54 2.54 -19.67
C THR A 170 -7.92 4.01 -19.59
N ALA A 171 -7.92 4.60 -18.38
CA ALA A 171 -8.32 5.97 -18.12
C ALA A 171 -7.74 6.46 -16.78
N MET A 172 -7.83 7.78 -16.54
CA MET A 172 -7.51 8.35 -15.22
C MET A 172 -8.34 7.70 -14.11
N ILE A 173 -7.70 7.44 -12.98
CA ILE A 173 -8.33 6.99 -11.74
C ILE A 173 -8.11 8.09 -10.69
N PRO A 174 -9.00 9.09 -10.58
CA PRO A 174 -8.72 10.32 -9.82
C PRO A 174 -9.02 10.17 -8.31
N LEU A 175 -8.51 9.11 -7.69
CA LEU A 175 -8.72 8.80 -6.28
C LEU A 175 -7.95 9.78 -5.38
N GLY A 176 -8.68 10.68 -4.71
CA GLY A 176 -8.13 11.53 -3.64
C GLY A 176 -7.34 10.75 -2.59
N SER A 177 -6.24 11.34 -2.13
CA SER A 177 -5.27 10.77 -1.18
C SER A 177 -4.62 9.47 -1.67
N CYS A 178 -4.63 9.16 -2.96
CA CYS A 178 -4.03 7.94 -3.51
C CYS A 178 -2.89 8.21 -4.49
N THR A 179 -2.84 9.39 -5.11
CA THR A 179 -1.83 9.77 -6.11
C THR A 179 -1.64 8.70 -7.18
N MET A 180 -2.68 8.47 -7.98
CA MET A 180 -2.69 7.49 -9.07
C MET A 180 -1.86 7.93 -10.29
N LYS A 181 -0.56 8.20 -10.07
CA LYS A 181 0.37 8.70 -11.08
C LYS A 181 0.95 7.57 -11.93
N LEU A 182 1.77 7.94 -12.93
CA LEU A 182 2.47 7.00 -13.79
C LEU A 182 3.38 6.05 -13.01
N ASN A 183 3.20 4.75 -13.23
CA ASN A 183 4.16 3.71 -12.87
C ASN A 183 5.04 3.38 -14.09
N ALA A 184 6.12 4.14 -14.28
CA ALA A 184 6.90 4.09 -15.51
C ALA A 184 7.54 2.71 -15.74
N ALA A 185 7.39 2.17 -16.95
CA ALA A 185 7.96 0.86 -17.32
C ALA A 185 9.47 0.76 -17.00
N THR A 186 10.24 1.83 -17.30
CA THR A 186 11.68 1.91 -16.99
C THR A 186 11.97 1.73 -15.50
N ALA A 187 11.12 2.26 -14.63
CA ALA A 187 11.27 2.13 -13.18
C ALA A 187 10.81 0.75 -12.66
N MET A 188 9.90 0.08 -13.38
CA MET A 188 9.38 -1.24 -13.02
C MET A 188 10.31 -2.40 -13.40
N ILE A 189 11.05 -2.30 -14.50
CA ILE A 189 11.92 -3.38 -15.02
C ILE A 189 12.85 -3.99 -13.95
N PRO A 190 13.56 -3.20 -13.10
CA PRO A 190 14.56 -3.75 -12.19
C PRO A 190 14.03 -4.69 -11.11
N ILE A 191 12.73 -4.65 -10.78
CA ILE A 191 12.18 -5.47 -9.68
C ILE A 191 12.23 -6.97 -9.96
N THR A 192 12.46 -7.36 -11.22
CA THR A 192 12.58 -8.76 -11.67
C THR A 192 14.01 -9.17 -12.00
N TRP A 193 15.00 -8.27 -11.84
CA TRP A 193 16.40 -8.63 -12.01
C TRP A 193 16.84 -9.54 -10.88
N SER A 194 17.57 -10.60 -11.19
CA SER A 194 18.05 -11.57 -10.19
C SER A 194 18.85 -10.91 -9.06
N GLY A 195 19.63 -9.87 -9.37
CA GLY A 195 20.38 -9.08 -8.39
C GLY A 195 19.52 -8.30 -7.37
N PHE A 196 18.20 -8.22 -7.57
CA PHE A 196 17.24 -7.67 -6.60
C PHE A 196 16.23 -8.73 -6.14
N ALA A 197 15.66 -9.51 -7.05
CA ALA A 197 14.56 -10.43 -6.78
C ALA A 197 14.98 -11.75 -6.09
N SER A 198 16.26 -12.15 -6.19
CA SER A 198 16.71 -13.48 -5.80
C SER A 198 17.65 -13.50 -4.59
N LEU A 199 17.78 -12.40 -3.84
CA LEU A 199 18.57 -12.37 -2.61
C LEU A 199 17.69 -12.68 -1.40
N HIS A 200 18.15 -13.60 -0.56
CA HIS A 200 17.54 -13.84 0.74
C HIS A 200 17.77 -12.62 1.66
N PRO A 201 16.77 -12.17 2.46
CA PRO A 201 16.88 -10.93 3.24
C PRO A 201 17.96 -10.94 4.33
N PHE A 202 18.49 -12.11 4.67
CA PHE A 202 19.51 -12.31 5.72
C PHE A 202 20.84 -12.83 5.18
N VAL A 203 21.14 -12.59 3.89
CA VAL A 203 22.50 -12.85 3.38
C VAL A 203 23.54 -12.03 4.13
N PRO A 204 24.80 -12.51 4.19
CA PRO A 204 25.94 -11.69 4.61
C PRO A 204 25.98 -10.35 3.85
N SER A 205 26.33 -9.27 4.55
CA SER A 205 26.18 -7.90 4.04
C SER A 205 27.06 -7.61 2.81
N GLU A 206 28.19 -8.29 2.68
CA GLU A 206 29.09 -8.18 1.53
C GLU A 206 28.47 -8.71 0.22
N GLN A 207 27.47 -9.58 0.32
CA GLN A 207 26.71 -10.11 -0.82
C GLN A 207 25.61 -9.13 -1.27
N ALA A 208 25.19 -8.22 -0.39
CA ALA A 208 24.12 -7.24 -0.64
C ALA A 208 24.64 -5.81 -0.88
N ARG A 209 25.89 -5.63 -1.33
CA ARG A 209 26.50 -4.30 -1.57
C ARG A 209 25.71 -3.42 -2.54
N GLY A 210 25.06 -4.01 -3.55
CA GLY A 210 24.18 -3.27 -4.46
C GLY A 210 22.97 -2.68 -3.75
N TYR A 211 22.36 -3.45 -2.83
CA TYR A 211 21.29 -2.97 -1.96
C TYR A 211 21.79 -1.89 -1.01
N ALA A 212 22.97 -2.05 -0.39
CA ALA A 212 23.54 -1.02 0.49
C ALA A 212 23.65 0.33 -0.24
N ARG A 213 24.16 0.34 -1.48
CA ARG A 213 24.22 1.56 -2.29
C ARG A 213 22.83 2.13 -2.60
N LEU A 214 21.87 1.27 -2.97
CA LEU A 214 20.49 1.67 -3.23
C LEU A 214 19.86 2.34 -2.00
N PHE A 215 20.11 1.79 -0.81
CA PHE A 215 19.62 2.34 0.45
C PHE A 215 20.27 3.69 0.75
N ASP A 216 21.60 3.80 0.64
CA ASP A 216 22.32 5.06 0.89
C ASP A 216 21.82 6.20 -0.02
N ASP A 217 21.64 5.91 -1.30
CA ASP A 217 21.12 6.88 -2.27
C ASP A 217 19.69 7.30 -1.90
N LEU A 218 18.78 6.34 -1.66
CA LEU A 218 17.39 6.64 -1.31
C LEU A 218 17.26 7.36 0.04
N GLU A 219 17.93 6.90 1.08
CA GLU A 219 17.90 7.52 2.41
C GLU A 219 18.42 8.96 2.33
N GLY A 220 19.52 9.20 1.62
CA GLY A 220 20.07 10.54 1.40
C GLY A 220 19.14 11.46 0.61
N TRP A 221 18.55 10.97 -0.49
CA TRP A 221 17.64 11.78 -1.31
C TRP A 221 16.34 12.08 -0.58
N LEU A 222 15.73 11.09 0.07
CA LEU A 222 14.50 11.27 0.82
C LEU A 222 14.72 12.19 2.03
N ALA A 223 15.86 12.10 2.73
CA ALA A 223 16.23 13.04 3.78
C ALA A 223 16.27 14.49 3.26
N ASN A 224 16.89 14.71 2.10
CA ASN A 224 16.95 16.04 1.48
C ASN A 224 15.57 16.56 1.06
N ILE A 225 14.77 15.73 0.36
CA ILE A 225 13.40 16.04 -0.08
C ILE A 225 12.52 16.43 1.11
N THR A 226 12.73 15.81 2.27
CA THR A 226 11.88 16.00 3.44
C THR A 226 12.43 16.97 4.48
N GLY A 227 13.71 17.33 4.42
CA GLY A 227 14.37 18.16 5.43
C GLY A 227 14.62 17.43 6.75
N PHE A 228 14.70 16.10 6.72
CA PHE A 228 15.05 15.25 7.87
C PHE A 228 16.52 14.85 7.87
N ASP A 229 16.99 14.37 9.01
CA ASP A 229 18.41 14.05 9.23
C ASP A 229 18.72 12.56 9.03
N ALA A 230 17.71 11.70 9.16
CA ALA A 230 17.82 10.26 8.91
C ALA A 230 16.51 9.69 8.36
N ILE A 231 16.62 8.62 7.57
CA ILE A 231 15.48 7.86 7.01
C ILE A 231 15.55 6.42 7.49
N SER A 232 14.39 5.80 7.74
CA SER A 232 14.26 4.35 7.86
C SER A 232 13.36 3.78 6.78
N LEU A 233 13.93 2.89 5.94
CA LEU A 233 13.20 2.16 4.89
C LEU A 233 12.49 0.88 5.39
N GLN A 234 12.55 0.57 6.70
CA GLN A 234 11.99 -0.68 7.24
C GLN A 234 10.46 -0.80 7.14
N PRO A 235 9.65 0.24 7.42
CA PRO A 235 8.20 0.09 7.42
C PRO A 235 7.64 -0.15 6.01
N ASN A 236 6.89 -1.25 5.85
CA ASN A 236 6.42 -1.76 4.56
C ASN A 236 4.96 -1.38 4.22
N ALA A 237 4.48 -0.27 4.76
CA ALA A 237 3.23 0.40 4.41
C ALA A 237 3.20 1.79 5.07
N GLY A 238 2.37 2.72 4.57
CA GLY A 238 2.24 4.04 5.20
C GLY A 238 1.78 3.96 6.67
N SER A 239 0.79 3.12 6.95
CA SER A 239 0.33 2.83 8.32
C SER A 239 1.43 2.23 9.22
N GLN A 240 2.33 1.42 8.66
CA GLN A 240 3.50 0.94 9.40
C GLN A 240 4.51 2.06 9.64
N GLY A 241 4.63 3.03 8.74
CA GLY A 241 5.42 4.24 8.95
C GLY A 241 4.86 5.13 10.06
N GLU A 242 3.54 5.29 10.14
CA GLU A 242 2.87 5.92 11.28
C GLU A 242 3.20 5.22 12.59
N TYR A 243 2.97 3.91 12.65
CA TYR A 243 3.26 3.12 13.84
C TYR A 243 4.74 3.22 14.25
N ALA A 244 5.66 3.07 13.30
CA ALA A 244 7.10 3.18 13.55
C ALA A 244 7.50 4.57 14.05
N GLY A 245 6.98 5.63 13.43
CA GLY A 245 7.29 6.99 13.85
C GLY A 245 6.77 7.31 15.26
N LEU A 246 5.58 6.81 15.63
CA LEU A 246 5.04 6.96 16.97
C LEU A 246 5.81 6.15 18.01
N LEU A 247 6.28 4.93 17.67
CA LEU A 247 7.18 4.16 18.53
C LEU A 247 8.51 4.89 18.74
N THR A 248 9.10 5.45 17.68
CA THR A 248 10.33 6.26 17.77
C THR A 248 10.13 7.47 18.69
N VAL A 249 8.98 8.16 18.62
CA VAL A 249 8.61 9.24 19.55
C VAL A 249 8.46 8.72 20.98
N ALA A 250 7.77 7.60 21.18
CA ALA A 250 7.58 7.02 22.51
C ALA A 250 8.92 6.63 23.16
N ASP A 251 9.81 5.99 22.42
CA ASP A 251 11.15 5.61 22.88
C ASP A 251 12.01 6.83 23.21
N TYR A 252 11.94 7.89 22.40
CA TYR A 252 12.58 9.18 22.70
C TYR A 252 12.07 9.77 24.02
N LEU A 253 10.74 9.84 24.20
CA LEU A 253 10.12 10.37 25.42
C LEU A 253 10.51 9.52 26.66
N LEU A 254 10.55 8.20 26.53
CA LEU A 254 11.04 7.31 27.59
C LEU A 254 12.52 7.61 27.93
N SER A 255 13.37 7.78 26.92
CA SER A 255 14.81 8.02 27.11
C SER A 255 15.13 9.31 27.87
N CYS A 256 14.27 10.33 27.75
CA CYS A 256 14.42 11.60 28.45
C CYS A 256 13.57 11.70 29.73
N GLY A 257 13.04 10.57 30.23
CA GLY A 257 12.27 10.52 31.48
C GLY A 257 10.86 11.12 31.38
N GLN A 258 10.31 11.23 30.17
CA GLN A 258 8.99 11.79 29.88
C GLN A 258 7.97 10.74 29.40
N GLY A 259 8.18 9.46 29.73
CA GLY A 259 7.33 8.34 29.32
C GLY A 259 5.88 8.39 29.85
N GLN A 260 5.56 9.28 30.79
CA GLN A 260 4.18 9.54 31.21
C GLN A 260 3.33 10.23 30.13
N ARG A 261 3.96 10.84 29.11
CA ARG A 261 3.26 11.47 28.00
C ARG A 261 2.67 10.40 27.09
N ASN A 262 1.35 10.32 27.03
CA ASN A 262 0.65 9.31 26.25
C ASN A 262 -0.53 9.86 25.44
N ILE A 263 -0.73 11.19 25.39
CA ILE A 263 -1.82 11.81 24.62
C ILE A 263 -1.34 12.07 23.19
N CYS A 264 -2.07 11.52 22.22
CA CYS A 264 -1.88 11.81 20.80
C CYS A 264 -3.04 12.68 20.30
N LEU A 265 -2.74 13.93 19.94
CA LEU A 265 -3.68 14.87 19.36
C LEU A 265 -3.86 14.54 17.88
N ILE A 266 -5.10 14.38 17.42
CA ILE A 266 -5.39 14.01 16.03
C ILE A 266 -6.58 14.84 15.51
N PRO A 267 -6.41 15.64 14.45
CA PRO A 267 -7.51 16.33 13.79
C PRO A 267 -8.60 15.37 13.31
N THR A 268 -9.87 15.80 13.37
CA THR A 268 -10.99 14.98 12.87
C THR A 268 -10.90 14.67 11.37
N SER A 269 -10.23 15.51 10.60
CA SER A 269 -9.96 15.33 9.17
C SER A 269 -8.91 14.26 8.87
N ALA A 270 -8.03 13.91 9.81
CA ALA A 270 -6.91 12.99 9.57
C ALA A 270 -7.39 11.64 9.03
N HIS A 271 -6.53 10.96 8.26
CA HIS A 271 -6.82 9.63 7.74
C HIS A 271 -7.11 8.63 8.86
N GLY A 272 -7.88 7.58 8.56
CA GLY A 272 -8.33 6.62 9.58
C GLY A 272 -7.21 5.75 10.16
N THR A 273 -6.07 5.67 9.46
CA THR A 273 -4.85 5.00 9.92
C THR A 273 -4.24 5.73 11.11
N ASN A 274 -4.19 7.06 11.11
CA ASN A 274 -3.54 7.86 12.16
C ASN A 274 -4.05 7.50 13.57
N PRO A 275 -5.37 7.54 13.86
CA PRO A 275 -5.87 7.16 15.17
C PRO A 275 -5.76 5.65 15.45
N ALA A 276 -5.76 4.79 14.44
CA ALA A 276 -5.53 3.36 14.63
C ALA A 276 -4.07 3.05 15.01
N SER A 277 -3.11 3.68 14.32
CA SER A 277 -1.67 3.61 14.57
C SER A 277 -1.32 4.16 15.96
N ALA A 278 -1.94 5.27 16.37
CA ALA A 278 -1.75 5.83 17.71
C ALA A 278 -2.21 4.87 18.82
N VAL A 279 -3.39 4.26 18.69
CA VAL A 279 -3.86 3.25 19.64
C VAL A 279 -2.96 2.02 19.64
N MET A 280 -2.51 1.56 18.47
CA MET A 280 -1.60 0.42 18.35
C MET A 280 -0.24 0.70 18.99
N ALA A 281 0.24 1.95 18.97
CA ALA A 281 1.43 2.42 19.69
C ALA A 281 1.20 2.64 21.20
N GLY A 282 0.00 2.34 21.72
CA GLY A 282 -0.34 2.49 23.15
C GLY A 282 -0.67 3.91 23.58
N LEU A 283 -0.93 4.83 22.64
CA LEU A 283 -1.29 6.22 22.92
C LEU A 283 -2.80 6.41 23.04
N ASN A 284 -3.20 7.37 23.87
CA ASN A 284 -4.57 7.82 24.04
C ASN A 284 -4.89 8.91 23.01
N VAL A 285 -5.81 8.61 22.10
CA VAL A 285 -6.24 9.56 21.06
C VAL A 285 -7.17 10.62 21.64
N VAL A 286 -6.82 11.89 21.41
CA VAL A 286 -7.66 13.05 21.68
C VAL A 286 -7.93 13.77 20.36
N THR A 287 -9.19 13.84 19.96
CA THR A 287 -9.60 14.47 18.71
C THR A 287 -9.55 16.00 18.82
N VAL A 288 -9.00 16.64 17.79
CA VAL A 288 -8.98 18.10 17.61
C VAL A 288 -9.98 18.47 16.51
N ALA A 289 -10.82 19.46 16.75
CA ALA A 289 -11.82 19.92 15.80
C ALA A 289 -11.19 20.53 14.54
N CYS A 290 -11.98 20.60 13.47
CA CYS A 290 -11.69 21.42 12.31
C CYS A 290 -12.66 22.62 12.28
N ASP A 291 -12.20 23.76 11.79
CA ASP A 291 -13.04 24.96 11.60
C ASP A 291 -13.98 24.82 10.39
N ASP A 292 -14.84 25.81 10.18
CA ASP A 292 -15.79 25.83 9.04
C ASP A 292 -15.09 25.86 7.67
N GLY A 293 -13.83 26.32 7.63
CA GLY A 293 -12.97 26.29 6.45
C GLY A 293 -12.25 24.97 6.23
N GLY A 294 -12.44 23.99 7.11
CA GLY A 294 -11.79 22.68 7.05
C GLY A 294 -10.35 22.65 7.56
N ASN A 295 -9.85 23.74 8.16
CA ASN A 295 -8.51 23.76 8.77
C ASN A 295 -8.57 23.20 10.19
N ILE A 296 -7.42 22.92 10.80
CA ILE A 296 -7.35 22.60 12.22
C ILE A 296 -7.85 23.79 13.04
N ASP A 297 -8.80 23.56 13.95
CA ASP A 297 -9.23 24.58 14.90
C ASP A 297 -8.11 24.81 15.93
N VAL A 298 -7.36 25.91 15.73
CA VAL A 298 -6.22 26.28 16.58
C VAL A 298 -6.64 26.59 18.02
N GLU A 299 -7.85 27.09 18.24
CA GLU A 299 -8.35 27.36 19.60
C GLU A 299 -8.75 26.07 20.31
N ASP A 300 -9.41 25.13 19.61
CA ASP A 300 -9.64 23.79 20.17
C ASP A 300 -8.31 23.08 20.45
N LEU A 301 -7.31 23.18 19.56
CA LEU A 301 -5.98 22.62 19.78
C LEU A 301 -5.35 23.17 21.06
N LYS A 302 -5.33 24.50 21.24
CA LYS A 302 -4.84 25.14 22.49
C LYS A 302 -5.60 24.64 23.71
N ALA A 303 -6.92 24.51 23.62
CA ALA A 303 -7.74 24.00 24.71
C ALA A 303 -7.42 22.54 25.06
N LYS A 304 -7.20 21.67 24.04
CA LYS A 304 -6.79 20.27 24.26
C LYS A 304 -5.39 20.18 24.86
N ILE A 305 -4.44 20.98 24.38
CA ILE A 305 -3.08 21.07 24.93
C ILE A 305 -3.15 21.46 26.42
N ALA A 306 -3.86 22.54 26.75
CA ALA A 306 -4.00 23.00 28.13
C ALA A 306 -4.66 21.95 29.04
N LYS A 307 -5.70 21.25 28.55
CA LYS A 307 -6.38 20.18 29.28
C LYS A 307 -5.48 18.98 29.57
N HIS A 308 -4.55 18.68 28.67
CA HIS A 308 -3.65 17.53 28.73
C HIS A 308 -2.20 17.93 29.00
N SER A 309 -1.98 19.06 29.67
CA SER A 309 -0.63 19.57 29.94
C SER A 309 0.21 18.56 30.74
N GLY A 310 1.47 18.42 30.36
CA GLY A 310 2.41 17.41 30.83
C GLY A 310 2.18 16.00 30.28
N GLN A 311 1.13 15.77 29.49
CA GLN A 311 0.73 14.45 28.97
C GLN A 311 0.75 14.34 27.45
N VAL A 312 0.83 15.46 26.71
CA VAL A 312 0.90 15.46 25.25
C VAL A 312 2.21 14.81 24.80
N ALA A 313 2.09 13.69 24.09
CA ALA A 313 3.19 12.95 23.49
C ALA A 313 3.42 13.41 22.05
N ALA A 314 2.35 13.48 21.25
CA ALA A 314 2.44 13.85 19.85
C ALA A 314 1.18 14.55 19.33
N LEU A 315 1.34 15.32 18.26
CA LEU A 315 0.29 15.68 17.30
C LEU A 315 0.54 14.90 16.01
N MET A 316 -0.50 14.26 15.46
CA MET A 316 -0.48 13.76 14.08
C MET A 316 -1.21 14.73 13.18
N VAL A 317 -0.53 15.29 12.18
CA VAL A 317 -1.10 16.23 11.21
C VAL A 317 -0.80 15.77 9.78
N THR A 318 -1.70 15.98 8.85
CA THR A 318 -1.46 15.76 7.41
C THR A 318 -1.25 17.13 6.76
N TYR A 319 -0.20 17.29 5.96
CA TYR A 319 0.05 18.54 5.25
C TYR A 319 0.45 18.30 3.78
N PRO A 320 -0.19 18.98 2.79
CA PRO A 320 -1.48 19.66 2.94
C PRO A 320 -2.56 18.71 3.51
N SER A 321 -3.59 19.26 4.13
CA SER A 321 -4.58 18.46 4.85
C SER A 321 -5.31 17.48 3.92
N THR A 322 -5.99 16.50 4.49
CA THR A 322 -6.88 15.57 3.76
C THR A 322 -8.07 16.28 3.09
N HIS A 323 -8.28 17.57 3.36
CA HIS A 323 -9.24 18.40 2.63
C HIS A 323 -8.66 18.99 1.35
N GLY A 324 -7.39 18.71 1.02
CA GLY A 324 -6.72 19.24 -0.16
C GLY A 324 -6.33 20.71 -0.04
N VAL A 325 -6.07 21.21 1.18
CA VAL A 325 -5.74 22.62 1.43
C VAL A 325 -4.42 22.78 2.20
N PHE A 326 -3.67 23.83 1.85
CA PHE A 326 -2.50 24.27 2.61
C PHE A 326 -2.93 25.14 3.79
N GLU A 327 -2.71 24.66 5.01
CA GLU A 327 -3.04 25.39 6.25
C GLU A 327 -1.99 26.47 6.57
N GLU A 328 -2.40 27.73 6.66
CA GLU A 328 -1.48 28.85 6.97
C GLU A 328 -0.88 28.75 8.38
N ALA A 329 -1.64 28.20 9.32
CA ALA A 329 -1.27 28.13 10.74
C ALA A 329 -0.30 26.98 11.07
N ILE A 330 0.19 26.22 10.08
CA ILE A 330 0.95 24.99 10.33
C ILE A 330 2.20 25.21 11.20
N PHE A 331 2.94 26.31 11.00
CA PHE A 331 4.10 26.64 11.83
C PHE A 331 3.70 26.92 13.28
N ASP A 332 2.59 27.62 13.49
CA ASP A 332 2.08 27.91 14.83
C ASP A 332 1.56 26.64 15.52
N ILE A 333 0.92 25.75 14.78
CA ILE A 333 0.46 24.45 15.27
C ILE A 333 1.65 23.61 15.75
N CYS A 334 2.72 23.48 14.95
CA CYS A 334 3.94 22.79 15.36
C CYS A 334 4.54 23.42 16.63
N ARG A 335 4.68 24.75 16.64
CA ARG A 335 5.24 25.51 17.77
C ARG A 335 4.45 25.32 19.06
N LEU A 336 3.12 25.27 19.00
CA LEU A 336 2.26 25.04 20.17
C LEU A 336 2.51 23.66 20.80
N VAL A 337 2.64 22.63 19.97
CA VAL A 337 2.91 21.26 20.44
C VAL A 337 4.32 21.14 21.03
N HIS A 338 5.31 21.72 20.36
CA HIS A 338 6.69 21.76 20.87
C HIS A 338 6.81 22.53 22.19
N ALA A 339 6.09 23.64 22.35
CA ALA A 339 6.09 24.41 23.59
C ALA A 339 5.54 23.62 24.79
N GLU A 340 4.65 22.64 24.55
CA GLU A 340 4.15 21.70 25.57
C GLU A 340 5.11 20.51 25.82
N GLY A 341 6.15 20.36 24.99
CA GLY A 341 7.08 19.23 25.03
C GLY A 341 6.58 17.97 24.30
N GLY A 342 5.54 18.10 23.47
CA GLY A 342 5.13 17.03 22.54
C GLY A 342 5.99 17.03 21.27
N GLN A 343 5.82 16.00 20.45
CA GLN A 343 6.44 15.87 19.12
C GLN A 343 5.41 16.04 18.00
N VAL A 344 5.85 16.41 16.81
CA VAL A 344 4.99 16.56 15.64
C VAL A 344 5.26 15.43 14.66
N TYR A 345 4.27 14.56 14.52
CA TYR A 345 4.22 13.56 13.46
C TYR A 345 3.46 14.15 12.27
N MET A 346 4.12 14.22 11.11
CA MET A 346 3.47 14.59 9.86
C MET A 346 3.16 13.36 9.03
N ASP A 347 1.90 13.19 8.65
CA ASP A 347 1.49 12.25 7.63
C ASP A 347 1.86 12.81 6.25
N GLY A 348 2.83 12.16 5.60
CA GLY A 348 3.37 12.56 4.30
C GLY A 348 2.73 11.84 3.11
N ALA A 349 1.53 11.27 3.27
CA ALA A 349 0.77 10.74 2.14
C ALA A 349 0.52 11.79 1.04
N ASN A 350 0.41 13.06 1.43
CA ASN A 350 0.12 14.19 0.53
C ASN A 350 1.38 14.92 0.03
N MET A 351 2.56 14.29 0.15
CA MET A 351 3.84 14.89 -0.29
C MET A 351 3.90 15.22 -1.79
N ASN A 352 3.01 14.67 -2.63
CA ASN A 352 2.95 15.03 -4.04
C ASN A 352 2.66 16.52 -4.28
N ALA A 353 2.08 17.22 -3.31
CA ALA A 353 1.89 18.67 -3.33
C ALA A 353 3.11 19.47 -2.81
N MET A 354 4.14 18.81 -2.30
CA MET A 354 5.23 19.45 -1.53
C MET A 354 6.62 19.27 -2.12
N VAL A 355 6.91 18.15 -2.78
CA VAL A 355 8.27 17.82 -3.24
C VAL A 355 8.84 18.95 -4.10
N GLY A 356 10.01 19.48 -3.72
CA GLY A 356 10.67 20.59 -4.41
C GLY A 356 10.07 21.99 -4.14
N LEU A 357 8.98 22.08 -3.37
CA LEU A 357 8.29 23.33 -3.02
C LEU A 357 8.43 23.68 -1.53
N CYS A 358 8.23 22.70 -0.65
CA CYS A 358 8.40 22.85 0.80
C CYS A 358 8.74 21.50 1.44
N ARG A 359 9.30 21.53 2.66
CA ARG A 359 9.83 20.34 3.33
C ARG A 359 9.20 20.18 4.72
N PRO A 360 8.69 18.99 5.09
CA PRO A 360 8.13 18.73 6.42
C PRO A 360 9.05 19.14 7.57
N GLY A 361 10.34 18.81 7.46
CA GLY A 361 11.33 19.14 8.47
C GLY A 361 11.61 20.65 8.62
N ASP A 362 11.32 21.46 7.61
CA ASP A 362 11.43 22.94 7.69
C ASP A 362 10.16 23.56 8.29
N ILE A 363 9.01 22.89 8.16
CA ILE A 363 7.71 23.31 8.71
C ILE A 363 7.66 23.10 10.24
N GLY A 364 8.45 22.17 10.76
CA GLY A 364 8.50 21.83 12.18
C GLY A 364 8.04 20.42 12.52
N ALA A 365 7.90 19.53 11.52
CA ALA A 365 7.70 18.12 11.79
C ALA A 365 8.98 17.49 12.37
N ASP A 366 8.82 16.61 13.37
CA ASP A 366 9.92 15.83 13.96
C ASP A 366 10.09 14.48 13.27
N VAL A 367 8.98 13.91 12.81
CA VAL A 367 8.93 12.63 12.09
C VAL A 367 7.84 12.67 11.03
N CYS A 368 8.08 12.01 9.90
CA CYS A 368 7.11 11.89 8.82
C CYS A 368 7.25 10.56 8.11
N HIS A 369 6.15 9.88 7.78
CA HIS A 369 6.21 8.79 6.81
C HIS A 369 5.93 9.30 5.39
N LEU A 370 6.47 8.61 4.40
CA LEU A 370 6.15 8.82 2.99
C LEU A 370 5.41 7.62 2.43
N ASN A 371 4.49 7.79 1.48
CA ASN A 371 3.96 6.67 0.71
C ASN A 371 4.71 6.57 -0.62
N LEU A 372 5.67 5.63 -0.72
CA LEU A 372 6.40 5.44 -1.98
C LEU A 372 5.49 4.98 -3.14
N HIS A 373 4.45 4.23 -2.80
CA HIS A 373 3.34 3.76 -3.66
C HIS A 373 2.27 4.82 -3.96
N LYS A 374 2.53 6.08 -3.60
CA LYS A 374 1.74 7.24 -4.01
C LYS A 374 2.68 8.24 -4.71
N THR A 375 3.45 8.98 -3.93
CA THR A 375 4.26 10.11 -4.40
C THR A 375 5.44 9.69 -5.29
N PHE A 376 6.01 8.50 -5.11
CA PHE A 376 7.31 8.12 -5.68
C PHE A 376 7.24 6.97 -6.69
N GLY A 377 6.15 6.91 -7.46
CA GLY A 377 6.05 6.13 -8.70
C GLY A 377 5.85 4.61 -8.55
N MET A 378 5.85 4.07 -7.33
CA MET A 378 5.55 2.65 -7.10
C MET A 378 4.07 2.34 -7.43
N PRO A 379 3.76 1.15 -7.96
CA PRO A 379 2.41 0.77 -8.35
C PRO A 379 1.53 0.49 -7.14
N HIS A 380 0.24 0.79 -7.28
CA HIS A 380 -0.77 0.48 -6.25
C HIS A 380 -1.11 -1.00 -6.15
N GLY A 381 -0.89 -1.78 -7.22
CA GLY A 381 -1.01 -3.25 -7.21
C GLY A 381 -2.40 -3.79 -6.82
N GLY A 382 -3.47 -3.01 -7.02
CA GLY A 382 -4.83 -3.37 -6.58
C GLY A 382 -5.05 -3.30 -5.05
N GLY A 383 -4.12 -2.68 -4.31
CA GLY A 383 -4.17 -2.58 -2.84
C GLY A 383 -2.88 -3.01 -2.13
N GLY A 384 -1.75 -3.06 -2.84
CA GLY A 384 -0.43 -3.40 -2.33
C GLY A 384 0.40 -4.17 -3.36
N PRO A 385 1.74 -4.08 -3.32
CA PRO A 385 2.57 -3.69 -2.18
C PRO A 385 2.66 -2.17 -1.93
N GLY A 386 3.11 -1.80 -0.73
CA GLY A 386 3.54 -0.43 -0.42
C GLY A 386 4.81 -0.41 0.42
N ILE A 387 5.47 0.73 0.49
CA ILE A 387 6.53 1.03 1.48
C ILE A 387 6.23 2.40 2.10
N GLY A 388 6.44 2.49 3.41
CA GLY A 388 6.18 3.67 4.23
C GLY A 388 7.42 4.14 4.97
N PRO A 389 8.52 4.56 4.30
CA PRO A 389 9.72 4.94 5.01
C PRO A 389 9.45 6.16 5.90
N ILE A 390 10.13 6.23 7.05
CA ILE A 390 10.03 7.38 7.95
C ILE A 390 11.28 8.23 7.89
N GLY A 391 11.12 9.54 7.77
CA GLY A 391 12.18 10.52 8.01
C GLY A 391 12.03 11.13 9.40
N VAL A 392 13.16 11.36 10.07
CA VAL A 392 13.19 11.89 11.43
C VAL A 392 14.25 12.97 11.63
N LYS A 393 14.00 13.88 12.58
CA LYS A 393 15.00 14.83 13.08
C LYS A 393 16.04 14.11 13.95
N SER A 394 17.21 14.73 14.08
CA SER A 394 18.42 14.16 14.69
C SER A 394 18.20 13.57 16.08
N HIS A 395 17.34 14.18 16.91
CA HIS A 395 17.08 13.69 18.27
C HIS A 395 16.29 12.38 18.30
N LEU A 396 15.62 12.01 17.22
CA LEU A 396 14.86 10.76 17.07
C LEU A 396 15.67 9.64 16.39
N THR A 397 16.77 9.96 15.70
CA THR A 397 17.60 8.98 14.95
C THR A 397 18.01 7.74 15.76
N PRO A 398 18.44 7.85 17.04
CA PRO A 398 18.83 6.66 17.83
C PRO A 398 17.69 5.65 18.05
N PHE A 399 16.44 6.10 17.94
CA PHE A 399 15.23 5.33 18.23
C PHE A 399 14.52 4.83 16.95
N LEU A 400 15.17 4.95 15.79
CA LEU A 400 14.65 4.35 14.56
C LEU A 400 14.60 2.81 14.68
N PRO A 401 13.73 2.13 13.90
CA PRO A 401 13.61 0.68 13.95
C PRO A 401 14.92 -0.07 13.62
N GLY A 402 15.31 -0.98 14.51
CA GLY A 402 16.40 -1.94 14.35
C GLY A 402 15.92 -3.29 13.80
N HIS A 403 16.81 -4.29 13.75
CA HIS A 403 16.44 -5.66 13.39
C HIS A 403 17.32 -6.68 14.12
N VAL A 404 16.73 -7.79 14.57
CA VAL A 404 17.42 -8.77 15.44
C VAL A 404 18.44 -9.65 14.71
N VAL A 405 18.26 -9.86 13.41
CA VAL A 405 19.15 -10.71 12.60
C VAL A 405 20.26 -9.90 11.93
N VAL A 406 19.95 -8.68 11.48
CA VAL A 406 20.85 -7.84 10.69
C VAL A 406 21.03 -6.53 11.44
N PRO A 407 22.16 -6.34 12.15
CA PRO A 407 22.44 -5.09 12.83
C PRO A 407 22.53 -3.95 11.80
N ASN A 408 21.64 -2.97 11.92
CA ASN A 408 21.57 -1.79 11.05
C ASN A 408 21.96 -0.49 11.78
N GLY A 409 22.57 -0.60 12.97
CA GLY A 409 23.02 0.53 13.78
C GLY A 409 21.92 1.29 14.52
N ARG A 410 20.68 0.78 14.55
CA ARG A 410 19.51 1.45 15.15
C ARG A 410 19.00 0.70 16.38
N GLY A 411 18.50 1.44 17.36
CA GLY A 411 18.15 0.93 18.70
C GLY A 411 16.68 0.57 18.90
N GLY A 412 15.77 1.01 18.04
CA GLY A 412 14.32 0.78 18.17
C GLY A 412 13.92 -0.66 17.85
N ALA A 413 12.71 -1.05 18.26
CA ALA A 413 12.16 -2.37 17.95
C ALA A 413 11.91 -2.55 16.44
N ALA A 414 11.97 -3.80 15.97
CA ALA A 414 11.64 -4.12 14.58
C ALA A 414 10.12 -3.96 14.34
N VAL A 415 9.76 -3.29 13.26
CA VAL A 415 8.36 -3.06 12.82
C VAL A 415 8.01 -3.83 11.55
N ALA A 416 8.98 -4.54 10.96
CA ALA A 416 8.82 -5.44 9.83
C ALA A 416 9.68 -6.69 10.01
N ALA A 417 9.31 -7.78 9.32
CA ALA A 417 10.01 -9.06 9.41
C ALA A 417 11.39 -9.07 8.73
N ALA A 418 11.66 -8.10 7.84
CA ALA A 418 12.94 -7.92 7.17
C ALA A 418 13.51 -6.53 7.48
N PRO A 419 14.84 -6.38 7.57
CA PRO A 419 15.49 -5.15 8.05
C PRO A 419 15.17 -3.89 7.23
N TRP A 420 14.87 -4.04 5.93
CA TRP A 420 14.46 -2.97 5.00
C TRP A 420 13.10 -3.27 4.34
N GLY A 421 12.21 -3.99 5.04
CA GLY A 421 10.83 -4.24 4.58
C GLY A 421 10.78 -5.04 3.26
N SER A 422 10.36 -4.39 2.18
CA SER A 422 10.22 -4.97 0.84
C SER A 422 11.26 -4.39 -0.12
N PRO A 423 12.57 -4.70 0.04
CA PRO A 423 13.61 -3.94 -0.64
C PRO A 423 13.63 -4.10 -2.16
N SER A 424 13.08 -5.19 -2.71
CA SER A 424 13.07 -5.47 -4.16
C SER A 424 12.26 -4.49 -5.00
N ILE A 425 11.36 -3.71 -4.40
CA ILE A 425 10.58 -2.69 -5.10
C ILE A 425 11.12 -1.26 -4.91
N LEU A 426 12.10 -1.06 -4.02
CA LEU A 426 12.79 0.23 -3.86
C LEU A 426 13.47 0.78 -5.14
N PRO A 427 13.96 -0.06 -6.09
CA PRO A 427 14.46 0.43 -7.37
C PRO A 427 13.48 1.31 -8.14
N ILE A 428 12.16 1.14 -7.95
CA ILE A 428 11.14 1.95 -8.63
C ILE A 428 11.25 3.42 -8.21
N SER A 429 11.21 3.69 -6.90
CA SER A 429 11.33 5.06 -6.38
C SER A 429 12.72 5.63 -6.58
N TRP A 430 13.77 4.79 -6.54
CA TRP A 430 15.13 5.22 -6.87
C TRP A 430 15.20 5.69 -8.32
N ALA A 431 14.66 4.93 -9.27
CA ALA A 431 14.66 5.29 -10.69
C ALA A 431 13.82 6.55 -10.95
N TYR A 432 12.66 6.69 -10.30
CA TYR A 432 11.84 7.89 -10.38
C TYR A 432 12.61 9.15 -9.96
N ILE A 433 13.25 9.12 -8.79
CA ILE A 433 14.03 10.26 -8.28
C ILE A 433 15.25 10.52 -9.17
N ALA A 434 15.97 9.47 -9.58
CA ALA A 434 17.18 9.58 -10.39
C ALA A 434 16.90 10.14 -11.80
N MET A 435 15.78 9.75 -12.43
CA MET A 435 15.43 10.22 -13.77
C MET A 435 14.89 11.65 -13.79
N LEU A 436 14.09 12.03 -12.79
CA LEU A 436 13.51 13.38 -12.73
C LEU A 436 14.49 14.42 -12.19
N GLY A 437 15.37 14.03 -11.25
CA GLY A 437 16.20 14.97 -10.52
C GLY A 437 15.38 16.00 -9.74
N GLY A 438 16.05 17.01 -9.16
CA GLY A 438 15.37 18.02 -8.35
C GLY A 438 14.38 18.89 -9.13
N GLU A 439 14.71 19.26 -10.37
CA GLU A 439 13.85 20.10 -11.22
C GLU A 439 12.59 19.36 -11.66
N GLY A 440 12.72 18.13 -12.17
CA GLY A 440 11.57 17.34 -12.60
C GLY A 440 10.66 16.93 -11.44
N LEU A 441 11.23 16.66 -10.25
CA LEU A 441 10.43 16.41 -9.05
C LEU A 441 9.62 17.63 -8.62
N LYS A 442 10.20 18.82 -8.71
CA LYS A 442 9.50 20.07 -8.43
C LYS A 442 8.40 20.34 -9.45
N GLU A 443 8.69 20.17 -10.74
CA GLU A 443 7.72 20.35 -11.82
C GLU A 443 6.54 19.38 -11.67
N ALA A 444 6.79 18.14 -11.26
CA ALA A 444 5.74 17.17 -10.94
C ALA A 444 4.78 17.69 -9.87
N SER A 445 5.30 18.24 -8.76
CA SER A 445 4.44 18.83 -7.72
C SER A 445 3.68 20.08 -8.20
N GLU A 446 4.33 20.95 -8.97
CA GLU A 446 3.67 22.13 -9.57
C GLU A 446 2.52 21.72 -10.50
N MET A 447 2.73 20.70 -11.33
CA MET A 447 1.74 20.19 -12.28
C MET A 447 0.60 19.44 -11.59
N ALA A 448 0.87 18.70 -10.51
CA ALA A 448 -0.18 18.07 -9.71
C ALA A 448 -1.12 19.11 -9.09
N VAL A 449 -0.56 20.19 -8.51
CA VAL A 449 -1.35 21.31 -7.97
C VAL A 449 -2.10 22.05 -9.08
N LEU A 450 -1.45 22.30 -10.22
CA LEU A 450 -2.10 22.94 -11.37
C LEU A 450 -3.30 22.13 -11.88
N SER A 451 -3.13 20.82 -12.05
CA SER A 451 -4.16 19.91 -12.57
C SER A 451 -5.36 19.84 -11.63
N ALA A 452 -5.14 19.78 -10.32
CA ALA A 452 -6.22 19.80 -9.34
C ALA A 452 -6.99 21.14 -9.34
N ASN A 453 -6.29 22.26 -9.41
CA ASN A 453 -6.93 23.58 -9.51
C ASN A 453 -7.65 23.77 -10.85
N TYR A 454 -7.16 23.17 -11.94
CA TYR A 454 -7.85 23.15 -13.23
C TYR A 454 -9.20 22.42 -13.13
N VAL A 455 -9.20 21.21 -12.56
CA VAL A 455 -10.40 20.40 -12.33
C VAL A 455 -11.37 21.13 -11.40
N ALA A 456 -10.90 21.64 -10.27
CA ALA A 456 -11.70 22.42 -9.32
C ALA A 456 -12.35 23.64 -9.99
N SER A 457 -11.58 24.40 -10.79
CA SER A 457 -12.09 25.59 -11.49
C SER A 457 -13.14 25.24 -12.55
N ARG A 458 -12.97 24.13 -13.28
CA ARG A 458 -13.94 23.64 -14.27
C ARG A 458 -15.24 23.15 -13.65
N LEU A 459 -15.18 22.60 -12.44
CA LEU A 459 -16.33 21.94 -11.81
C LEU A 459 -17.07 22.79 -10.78
N LYS A 460 -16.46 23.85 -10.23
CA LYS A 460 -17.02 24.64 -9.11
C LYS A 460 -18.43 25.19 -9.32
N GLU A 461 -18.82 25.50 -10.56
CA GLU A 461 -20.17 26.02 -10.88
C GLU A 461 -21.24 24.91 -10.93
N HIS A 462 -20.81 23.65 -11.09
CA HIS A 462 -21.66 22.48 -11.19
C HIS A 462 -21.70 21.69 -9.87
N PHE A 463 -20.55 21.58 -9.21
CA PHE A 463 -20.35 20.94 -7.92
C PHE A 463 -19.52 21.88 -7.05
N PRO A 464 -20.07 22.43 -5.95
CA PRO A 464 -19.31 23.31 -5.06
C PRO A 464 -18.02 22.64 -4.58
N VAL A 465 -16.90 23.36 -4.65
CA VAL A 465 -15.64 22.93 -4.04
C VAL A 465 -15.73 23.22 -2.55
N LEU A 466 -15.72 22.16 -1.73
CA LEU A 466 -16.10 22.27 -0.31
C LEU A 466 -15.10 23.08 0.51
N TYR A 467 -13.80 22.90 0.25
CA TYR A 467 -12.72 23.58 0.97
C TYR A 467 -11.71 24.17 0.00
N THR A 468 -11.24 25.37 0.31
CA THR A 468 -10.17 26.07 -0.42
C THR A 468 -9.30 26.83 0.55
N GLY A 469 -8.02 27.03 0.21
CA GLY A 469 -7.17 27.98 0.92
C GLY A 469 -7.63 29.43 0.75
N HIS A 470 -7.00 30.36 1.45
CA HIS A 470 -7.39 31.78 1.53
C HIS A 470 -7.53 32.51 0.18
N ARG A 471 -6.83 32.03 -0.87
CA ARG A 471 -6.87 32.57 -2.24
C ARG A 471 -7.87 31.85 -3.16
N GLY A 472 -8.72 30.98 -2.62
CA GLY A 472 -9.66 30.16 -3.40
C GLY A 472 -8.99 29.06 -4.21
N LEU A 473 -7.77 28.65 -3.83
CA LEU A 473 -7.00 27.59 -4.48
C LEU A 473 -6.97 26.33 -3.61
N VAL A 474 -6.84 25.18 -4.26
CA VAL A 474 -6.61 23.89 -3.63
C VAL A 474 -5.14 23.48 -3.77
N ALA A 475 -4.73 22.40 -3.10
CA ALA A 475 -3.41 21.78 -3.27
C ALA A 475 -3.44 20.81 -4.48
N HIS A 476 -3.00 19.56 -4.30
CA HIS A 476 -3.03 18.51 -5.33
C HIS A 476 -4.37 17.78 -5.49
N GLU A 477 -5.37 18.08 -4.66
CA GLU A 477 -6.67 17.43 -4.68
C GLU A 477 -7.78 18.40 -4.23
N CYS A 478 -9.03 18.11 -4.58
CA CYS A 478 -10.19 18.90 -4.16
C CYS A 478 -11.39 18.03 -3.77
N ILE A 479 -12.30 18.57 -2.95
CA ILE A 479 -13.54 17.89 -2.55
C ILE A 479 -14.73 18.56 -3.25
N LEU A 480 -15.48 17.78 -4.00
CA LEU A 480 -16.74 18.17 -4.62
C LEU A 480 -17.90 17.83 -3.68
N ASP A 481 -18.73 18.82 -3.34
CA ASP A 481 -19.86 18.66 -2.44
C ASP A 481 -21.13 18.20 -3.18
N LEU A 482 -21.52 16.95 -2.94
CA LEU A 482 -22.71 16.32 -3.54
C LEU A 482 -23.88 16.23 -2.56
N ARG A 483 -23.70 16.61 -1.29
CA ARG A 483 -24.64 16.31 -0.19
C ARG A 483 -26.05 16.87 -0.41
N HIS A 484 -26.15 18.00 -1.12
CA HIS A 484 -27.42 18.68 -1.39
C HIS A 484 -28.31 17.90 -2.38
N PHE A 485 -27.73 17.07 -3.26
CA PHE A 485 -28.48 16.31 -4.26
C PHE A 485 -29.36 15.21 -3.66
N ARG A 486 -29.08 14.80 -2.41
CA ARG A 486 -29.97 13.88 -1.68
C ARG A 486 -31.36 14.48 -1.50
N ALA A 487 -31.43 15.76 -1.12
CA ALA A 487 -32.69 16.46 -0.90
C ALA A 487 -33.39 16.81 -2.21
N THR A 488 -32.64 17.33 -3.19
CA THR A 488 -33.21 17.86 -4.44
C THR A 488 -33.57 16.77 -5.44
N ALA A 489 -32.71 15.76 -5.61
CA ALA A 489 -32.84 14.72 -6.63
C ALA A 489 -32.91 13.28 -6.08
N ASN A 490 -32.75 13.07 -4.76
CA ASN A 490 -32.55 11.72 -4.18
C ASN A 490 -31.31 11.01 -4.75
N ILE A 491 -30.25 11.78 -5.08
CA ILE A 491 -28.98 11.26 -5.61
C ILE A 491 -27.90 11.32 -4.52
N SER A 492 -27.07 10.29 -4.43
CA SER A 492 -25.91 10.23 -3.54
C SER A 492 -24.58 10.22 -4.31
N ALA A 493 -23.47 10.34 -3.58
CA ALA A 493 -22.13 10.16 -4.15
C ALA A 493 -21.94 8.75 -4.77
N ASP A 494 -22.58 7.71 -4.23
CA ASP A 494 -22.53 6.35 -4.79
C ASP A 494 -23.18 6.29 -6.18
N ASP A 495 -24.31 6.98 -6.39
CA ASP A 495 -24.97 7.04 -7.70
C ASP A 495 -24.07 7.68 -8.76
N VAL A 496 -23.44 8.82 -8.43
CA VAL A 496 -22.49 9.51 -9.32
C VAL A 496 -21.28 8.63 -9.60
N ALA A 497 -20.74 7.96 -8.58
CA ALA A 497 -19.61 7.07 -8.72
C ALA A 497 -19.89 5.85 -9.61
N LYS A 498 -21.08 5.24 -9.48
CA LYS A 498 -21.48 4.16 -10.39
C LYS A 498 -21.72 4.68 -11.80
N ARG A 499 -22.29 5.87 -11.94
CA ARG A 499 -22.55 6.48 -13.25
C ARG A 499 -21.27 6.83 -14.01
N LEU A 500 -20.22 7.27 -13.32
CA LEU A 500 -18.89 7.49 -13.92
C LEU A 500 -18.32 6.25 -14.63
N MET A 501 -18.67 5.04 -14.19
CA MET A 501 -18.27 3.80 -14.86
C MET A 501 -18.83 3.72 -16.29
N ASP A 502 -20.04 4.23 -16.52
CA ASP A 502 -20.63 4.26 -17.87
C ASP A 502 -19.92 5.25 -18.79
N TYR A 503 -19.32 6.29 -18.23
CA TYR A 503 -18.46 7.26 -18.92
C TYR A 503 -17.02 6.76 -19.12
N GLY A 504 -16.68 5.59 -18.59
CA GLY A 504 -15.34 4.99 -18.71
C GLY A 504 -14.35 5.42 -17.65
N PHE A 505 -14.80 5.87 -16.48
CA PHE A 505 -13.95 6.30 -15.37
C PHE A 505 -14.16 5.44 -14.11
N HIS A 506 -13.07 5.21 -13.39
CA HIS A 506 -13.17 4.86 -11.98
C HIS A 506 -13.59 6.10 -11.18
N ALA A 507 -14.41 5.91 -10.15
CA ALA A 507 -14.84 7.02 -9.30
C ALA A 507 -13.65 7.63 -8.51
N PRO A 508 -13.71 8.94 -8.18
CA PRO A 508 -12.85 9.52 -7.17
C PRO A 508 -13.06 8.90 -5.78
N THR A 509 -12.26 9.31 -4.80
CA THR A 509 -12.40 8.83 -3.42
C THR A 509 -13.76 9.25 -2.87
N MET A 510 -14.53 8.27 -2.39
CA MET A 510 -15.91 8.48 -1.98
C MET A 510 -16.07 8.63 -0.48
N SER A 511 -16.87 9.62 -0.05
CA SER A 511 -17.35 9.74 1.34
C SER A 511 -16.25 9.82 2.42
N PHE A 512 -15.04 10.20 2.04
CA PHE A 512 -13.92 10.48 2.91
C PHE A 512 -13.13 11.68 2.34
N PRO A 513 -12.68 12.63 3.17
CA PRO A 513 -12.87 12.73 4.63
C PRO A 513 -14.28 13.20 5.05
N VAL A 514 -15.10 13.68 4.11
CA VAL A 514 -16.48 14.12 4.37
C VAL A 514 -17.46 13.12 3.76
N ALA A 515 -18.50 12.73 4.51
CA ALA A 515 -19.50 11.81 4.01
C ALA A 515 -20.30 12.40 2.84
N ASP A 516 -20.65 11.55 1.85
CA ASP A 516 -21.45 11.90 0.68
C ASP A 516 -20.86 13.03 -0.19
N THR A 517 -19.52 13.05 -0.29
CA THR A 517 -18.74 13.88 -1.21
C THR A 517 -17.81 13.03 -2.06
N LEU A 518 -17.19 13.64 -3.07
CA LEU A 518 -16.14 13.03 -3.90
C LEU A 518 -14.84 13.83 -3.78
N MET A 519 -13.74 13.17 -3.44
CA MET A 519 -12.40 13.76 -3.37
C MET A 519 -11.58 13.35 -4.59
N VAL A 520 -11.14 14.35 -5.36
CA VAL A 520 -10.58 14.21 -6.70
C VAL A 520 -9.11 14.62 -6.69
N GLU A 521 -8.23 13.70 -7.05
CA GLU A 521 -6.78 13.93 -7.22
C GLU A 521 -6.35 13.47 -8.62
N PRO A 522 -6.10 14.37 -9.58
CA PRO A 522 -5.75 14.00 -10.96
C PRO A 522 -4.27 13.59 -11.13
N THR A 523 -3.39 14.04 -10.25
CA THR A 523 -1.92 13.95 -10.39
C THR A 523 -1.35 14.75 -11.57
N GLU A 524 -0.02 14.76 -11.68
CA GLU A 524 0.73 15.40 -12.76
C GLU A 524 0.83 14.57 -14.04
N SER A 525 0.50 13.28 -13.96
CA SER A 525 0.72 12.33 -15.07
C SER A 525 -0.37 12.38 -16.14
N GLU A 526 -1.51 12.97 -15.81
CA GLU A 526 -2.68 12.97 -16.67
C GLU A 526 -2.67 14.17 -17.63
N SER A 527 -2.94 13.88 -18.89
CA SER A 527 -2.97 14.92 -19.92
C SER A 527 -4.16 15.85 -19.71
N LYS A 528 -4.06 17.11 -20.15
CA LYS A 528 -5.21 18.03 -20.14
C LYS A 528 -6.46 17.43 -20.82
N ALA A 529 -6.28 16.67 -21.91
CA ALA A 529 -7.39 16.02 -22.61
C ALA A 529 -8.11 14.99 -21.71
N GLU A 530 -7.36 14.26 -20.88
CA GLU A 530 -7.93 13.34 -19.89
C GLU A 530 -8.72 14.09 -18.82
N LEU A 531 -8.16 15.18 -18.30
CA LEU A 531 -8.82 16.05 -17.33
C LEU A 531 -10.12 16.63 -17.90
N ASP A 532 -10.09 17.07 -19.16
CA ASP A 532 -11.27 17.56 -19.89
C ASP A 532 -12.35 16.48 -19.98
N ARG A 533 -12.03 15.24 -20.37
CA ARG A 533 -13.00 14.14 -20.44
C ARG A 533 -13.66 13.86 -19.09
N PHE A 534 -12.87 13.85 -18.01
CA PHE A 534 -13.42 13.65 -16.67
C PHE A 534 -14.33 14.82 -16.26
N CYS A 535 -13.90 16.06 -16.49
CA CYS A 535 -14.72 17.24 -16.19
C CYS A 535 -16.02 17.24 -17.01
N GLU A 536 -15.97 16.88 -18.30
CA GLU A 536 -17.14 16.78 -19.17
C GLU A 536 -18.08 15.66 -18.74
N ALA A 537 -17.56 14.51 -18.28
CA ALA A 537 -18.37 13.45 -17.69
C ALA A 537 -19.12 13.95 -16.44
N MET A 538 -18.42 14.62 -15.52
CA MET A 538 -19.01 15.18 -14.31
C MET A 538 -20.07 16.25 -14.63
N ILE A 539 -19.79 17.16 -15.57
CA ILE A 539 -20.75 18.19 -16.01
C ILE A 539 -21.99 17.55 -16.65
N SER A 540 -21.81 16.50 -17.46
CA SER A 540 -22.94 15.77 -18.05
C SER A 540 -23.78 15.10 -16.96
N ILE A 541 -23.14 14.45 -15.98
CA ILE A 541 -23.82 13.92 -14.80
C ILE A 541 -24.56 15.00 -14.02
N ARG A 542 -24.03 16.23 -13.91
CA ARG A 542 -24.75 17.35 -13.29
C ARG A 542 -26.05 17.66 -14.03
N HIS A 543 -26.06 17.62 -15.36
CA HIS A 543 -27.29 17.80 -16.14
C HIS A 543 -28.25 16.62 -15.98
N GLU A 544 -27.75 15.38 -15.87
CA GLU A 544 -28.58 14.20 -15.52
C GLU A 544 -29.27 14.39 -14.16
N ILE A 545 -28.57 14.96 -13.18
CA ILE A 545 -29.15 15.32 -11.87
C ILE A 545 -30.19 16.44 -12.02
N GLU A 546 -29.90 17.48 -12.80
CA GLU A 546 -30.82 18.61 -13.04
C GLU A 546 -32.13 18.16 -13.68
N ALA A 547 -32.07 17.20 -14.60
CA ALA A 547 -33.25 16.61 -15.21
C ALA A 547 -34.16 15.94 -14.17
N ILE A 548 -33.60 15.34 -13.12
CA ILE A 548 -34.37 14.80 -11.98
C ILE A 548 -34.94 15.94 -11.13
N GLU A 549 -34.13 16.95 -10.79
CA GLU A 549 -34.54 18.11 -9.99
C GLU A 549 -35.73 18.86 -10.64
N THR A 550 -35.74 18.94 -11.97
CA THR A 550 -36.76 19.62 -12.76
C THR A 550 -37.91 18.70 -13.21
N ASN A 551 -37.95 17.44 -12.74
CA ASN A 551 -38.96 16.43 -13.07
C ASN A 551 -39.08 16.13 -14.58
N GLN A 552 -37.98 16.23 -15.34
CA GLN A 552 -37.94 15.83 -16.75
C GLN A 552 -37.77 14.32 -16.93
N VAL A 553 -37.16 13.65 -15.95
CA VAL A 553 -37.00 12.19 -15.89
C VAL A 553 -37.52 11.66 -14.55
N ASP A 554 -37.83 10.36 -14.50
CA ASP A 554 -38.30 9.71 -13.27
C ASP A 554 -37.21 9.72 -12.18
N ARG A 555 -37.62 9.90 -10.92
CA ARG A 555 -36.70 10.02 -9.78
C ARG A 555 -36.06 8.69 -9.37
N GLU A 556 -36.71 7.57 -9.67
CA GLU A 556 -36.27 6.22 -9.30
C GLU A 556 -35.82 5.40 -10.53
N ASP A 557 -36.40 5.65 -11.72
CA ASP A 557 -35.98 5.04 -13.00
C ASP A 557 -35.25 6.05 -13.91
N ASN A 558 -33.96 6.24 -13.63
CA ASN A 558 -33.07 7.09 -14.41
C ASN A 558 -31.68 6.46 -14.53
N VAL A 559 -30.84 7.03 -15.40
CA VAL A 559 -29.49 6.52 -15.67
C VAL A 559 -28.58 6.49 -14.43
N LEU A 560 -28.75 7.41 -13.48
CA LEU A 560 -27.94 7.44 -12.25
C LEU A 560 -28.30 6.28 -11.32
N LYS A 561 -29.59 6.03 -11.09
CA LYS A 561 -30.08 4.89 -10.31
C LYS A 561 -29.86 3.55 -11.03
N GLY A 562 -29.93 3.57 -12.36
CA GLY A 562 -29.67 2.43 -13.22
C GLY A 562 -28.20 2.05 -13.32
N ALA A 563 -27.26 2.93 -12.97
CA ALA A 563 -25.83 2.67 -13.12
C ALA A 563 -25.29 1.63 -12.10
N PRO A 564 -24.24 0.86 -12.49
CA PRO A 564 -23.57 0.83 -13.78
C PRO A 564 -24.26 -0.09 -14.80
N HIS A 565 -24.17 0.22 -16.09
CA HIS A 565 -24.83 -0.52 -17.18
C HIS A 565 -23.89 -1.55 -17.82
N THR A 566 -24.16 -2.83 -17.60
CA THR A 566 -23.36 -3.94 -18.15
C THR A 566 -23.73 -4.20 -19.61
N ALA A 567 -22.81 -4.83 -20.35
CA ALA A 567 -23.07 -5.26 -21.73
C ALA A 567 -24.31 -6.16 -21.81
N THR A 568 -24.46 -7.09 -20.87
CA THR A 568 -25.62 -7.99 -20.77
C THR A 568 -26.93 -7.23 -20.58
N ALA A 569 -26.95 -6.18 -19.73
CA ALA A 569 -28.16 -5.38 -19.50
C ALA A 569 -28.56 -4.60 -20.76
N VAL A 570 -27.59 -3.96 -21.42
CA VAL A 570 -27.81 -3.10 -22.59
C VAL A 570 -28.18 -3.91 -23.84
N THR A 571 -27.75 -5.17 -23.92
CA THR A 571 -28.03 -6.09 -25.05
C THR A 571 -29.23 -7.02 -24.80
N ALA A 572 -29.90 -6.92 -23.65
CA ALA A 572 -31.09 -7.71 -23.35
C ALA A 572 -32.19 -7.50 -24.42
N ASN A 573 -33.05 -8.49 -24.61
CA ASN A 573 -34.16 -8.38 -25.59
C ASN A 573 -35.17 -7.31 -25.19
N GLU A 574 -35.47 -7.24 -23.89
CA GLU A 574 -36.40 -6.27 -23.32
C GLU A 574 -35.65 -5.11 -22.66
N TRP A 575 -36.23 -3.92 -22.68
CA TRP A 575 -35.67 -2.73 -22.06
C TRP A 575 -36.79 -1.94 -21.39
N HIS A 576 -36.90 -2.08 -20.08
CA HIS A 576 -37.99 -1.52 -19.27
C HIS A 576 -37.52 -0.27 -18.52
N HIS A 577 -36.79 0.61 -19.21
CA HIS A 577 -36.32 1.89 -18.67
C HIS A 577 -36.86 3.05 -19.50
N ALA A 578 -37.14 4.18 -18.85
CA ALA A 578 -37.62 5.41 -19.51
C ALA A 578 -36.54 6.14 -20.32
N TYR A 579 -35.27 5.76 -20.19
CA TYR A 579 -34.12 6.27 -20.95
C TYR A 579 -33.63 5.22 -21.95
N SER A 580 -32.91 5.65 -22.98
CA SER A 580 -32.40 4.78 -24.04
C SER A 580 -31.16 3.99 -23.61
N ARG A 581 -30.89 2.90 -24.33
CA ARG A 581 -29.64 2.12 -24.24
C ARG A 581 -28.41 2.95 -24.58
N GLU A 582 -28.56 3.93 -25.46
CA GLU A 582 -27.49 4.84 -25.85
C GLU A 582 -27.12 5.77 -24.71
N GLU A 583 -28.10 6.40 -24.06
CA GLU A 583 -27.88 7.20 -22.85
C GLU A 583 -27.26 6.37 -21.72
N ALA A 584 -27.64 5.10 -21.60
CA ALA A 584 -27.07 4.18 -20.63
C ALA A 584 -25.58 3.87 -20.90
N ALA A 585 -25.24 3.43 -22.13
CA ALA A 585 -23.94 2.83 -22.43
C ALA A 585 -22.94 3.76 -23.13
N TYR A 586 -23.42 4.76 -23.86
CA TYR A 586 -22.58 5.66 -24.67
C TYR A 586 -22.89 7.14 -24.39
N PRO A 587 -22.81 7.59 -23.13
CA PRO A 587 -23.24 8.93 -22.76
C PRO A 587 -22.30 10.05 -23.23
N ALA A 588 -21.13 9.71 -23.79
CA ALA A 588 -20.15 10.66 -24.29
C ALA A 588 -19.48 10.18 -25.59
N PRO A 589 -19.00 11.07 -26.47
CA PRO A 589 -18.41 10.67 -27.75
C PRO A 589 -17.24 9.68 -27.64
N TRP A 590 -16.34 9.87 -26.67
CA TRP A 590 -15.17 8.99 -26.47
C TRP A 590 -15.55 7.55 -26.11
N SER A 591 -16.70 7.34 -25.47
CA SER A 591 -17.19 5.99 -25.14
C SER A 591 -17.50 5.15 -26.38
N ARG A 592 -17.63 5.78 -27.57
CA ARG A 592 -17.80 5.11 -28.86
C ARG A 592 -16.47 4.74 -29.53
N GLU A 593 -15.38 5.43 -29.16
CA GLU A 593 -14.03 5.10 -29.64
C GLU A 593 -13.49 3.89 -28.90
N PHE A 594 -13.62 3.91 -27.56
CA PHE A 594 -13.28 2.79 -26.69
C PHE A 594 -14.32 2.68 -25.57
N LYS A 595 -14.82 1.46 -25.34
CA LYS A 595 -15.79 1.18 -24.28
C LYS A 595 -15.24 0.16 -23.30
N TYR A 596 -14.96 0.62 -22.08
CA TYR A 596 -14.85 -0.25 -20.93
C TYR A 596 -16.26 -0.67 -20.47
N TRP A 597 -16.45 -1.96 -20.22
CA TRP A 597 -17.73 -2.51 -19.78
C TRP A 597 -17.67 -2.90 -18.29
N PRO A 598 -18.54 -2.34 -17.44
CA PRO A 598 -18.75 -2.86 -16.10
C PRO A 598 -19.13 -4.36 -16.18
N ALA A 599 -18.35 -5.22 -15.51
CA ALA A 599 -18.55 -6.67 -15.57
C ALA A 599 -19.81 -7.13 -14.85
N VAL A 600 -20.27 -6.36 -13.85
CA VAL A 600 -21.46 -6.65 -13.03
C VAL A 600 -22.29 -5.38 -12.80
N ARG A 601 -23.57 -5.59 -12.45
CA ARG A 601 -24.47 -4.51 -12.02
C ARG A 601 -24.07 -3.99 -10.64
N ARG A 602 -24.80 -2.99 -10.13
CA ARG A 602 -24.56 -2.42 -8.81
C ARG A 602 -24.58 -3.52 -7.73
N VAL A 603 -23.54 -3.53 -6.90
CA VAL A 603 -23.34 -4.52 -5.83
C VAL A 603 -24.28 -4.23 -4.65
N ASP A 604 -24.91 -5.27 -4.09
CA ASP A 604 -25.66 -5.17 -2.84
C ASP A 604 -24.73 -5.40 -1.64
N ASN A 605 -24.21 -4.30 -1.09
CA ASN A 605 -23.27 -4.33 0.02
C ASN A 605 -23.89 -4.98 1.29
N ALA A 606 -25.15 -4.64 1.61
CA ALA A 606 -25.79 -5.12 2.83
C ALA A 606 -26.18 -6.59 2.76
N PHE A 607 -26.49 -7.11 1.57
CA PHE A 607 -26.71 -8.54 1.38
C PHE A 607 -25.42 -9.34 1.64
N GLY A 608 -24.28 -8.90 1.10
CA GLY A 608 -22.98 -9.55 1.30
C GLY A 608 -22.59 -9.66 2.78
N ASP A 609 -22.71 -8.56 3.53
CA ASP A 609 -22.38 -8.54 4.97
C ASP A 609 -23.29 -9.47 5.80
N ARG A 610 -24.57 -9.60 5.42
CA ARG A 610 -25.52 -10.48 6.11
C ARG A 610 -25.37 -11.95 5.74
N ASN A 611 -24.81 -12.23 4.57
CA ASN A 611 -24.65 -13.58 4.02
C ASN A 611 -23.19 -13.81 3.66
N LEU A 612 -22.33 -13.77 4.70
CA LEU A 612 -20.89 -13.81 4.52
C LEU A 612 -20.42 -15.12 3.90
N VAL A 613 -19.94 -15.04 2.67
CA VAL A 613 -19.30 -16.12 1.91
C VAL A 613 -17.94 -15.62 1.45
N CYS A 614 -16.87 -16.16 2.01
CA CYS A 614 -15.48 -15.71 1.80
C CYS A 614 -14.58 -16.78 1.16
N CYS A 615 -15.18 -17.79 0.54
CA CYS A 615 -14.51 -18.80 -0.27
C CYS A 615 -15.30 -19.04 -1.56
N LEU A 616 -14.65 -19.67 -2.55
CA LEU A 616 -15.37 -20.21 -3.70
C LEU A 616 -16.38 -21.25 -3.18
N CYS A 617 -17.54 -21.31 -3.84
CA CYS A 617 -18.67 -22.15 -3.46
C CYS A 617 -18.92 -23.22 -4.50
#